data_AF-A0A449BJB5-F1
#
_entry.id   AF-A0A449BJB5-F1
#
_cell.length_a   1.000
_cell.length_b   1.000
_cell.length_c   1.000
_cell.angle_alpha   90.00
_cell.angle_beta   90.00
_cell.angle_gamma   90.00
#
_symmetry.space_group_name_H-M   'P 1'
#
loop_
_entity.id
_entity.type
_entity.pdbx_description
1 polymer ?
#
loop_
_entity_poly.entity_id
_entity_poly.type
_entity_poly.pdbx_seq_one_letter_code
_entity_poly.pdbx_strand_id
1 'polypeptide(L)'
;MTEKAYKEWLQTEYTKKKQSALNSLRQMSVDKLYDHIKAYKEFILALAMDHEQEIIDGKLEKMFEKQLRQVDELENFLDKGITNALSNIMLDEEIMMHLIEKVKKDQTLGAYCETSFE
;
A
#
# COMPACT_ATOMS: atom_id res chain seq x y z
N MET A 1 -20.49 1.22 -35.46
CA MET A 1 -20.33 1.75 -34.09
C MET A 1 -19.64 3.10 -34.22
N THR A 2 -20.17 4.19 -33.65
CA THR A 2 -19.51 5.51 -33.74
C THR A 2 -18.36 5.59 -32.74
N GLU A 3 -17.34 6.39 -33.02
CA GLU A 3 -16.18 6.57 -32.13
C GLU A 3 -16.60 7.03 -30.72
N LYS A 4 -17.66 7.83 -30.63
CA LYS A 4 -18.26 8.27 -29.36
C LYS A 4 -18.86 7.10 -28.56
N ALA A 5 -19.63 6.24 -29.21
CA ALA A 5 -20.23 5.06 -28.57
C ALA A 5 -19.16 4.05 -28.12
N TYR A 6 -18.06 3.92 -28.87
CA TYR A 6 -16.91 3.09 -28.49
C TYR A 6 -16.21 3.64 -27.24
N LYS A 7 -15.94 4.96 -27.19
CA LYS A 7 -15.34 5.61 -26.02
C LYS A 7 -16.20 5.48 -24.75
N GLU A 8 -17.51 5.71 -24.87
CA GLU A 8 -18.45 5.57 -23.74
C GLU A 8 -18.54 4.13 -23.23
N TRP A 9 -18.57 3.15 -24.14
CA TRP A 9 -18.53 1.74 -23.79
C TRP A 9 -17.21 1.36 -23.09
N LEU A 10 -16.06 1.79 -23.64
CA LEU A 10 -14.75 1.55 -23.05
C LEU A 10 -14.64 2.11 -21.62
N GLN A 11 -15.15 3.33 -21.41
CA GLN A 11 -15.17 4.00 -20.10
C GLN A 11 -16.03 3.22 -19.08
N THR A 12 -17.19 2.73 -19.52
CA THR A 12 -18.13 1.98 -18.69
C THR A 12 -17.54 0.63 -18.28
N GLU A 13 -16.96 -0.11 -19.23
CA GLU A 13 -16.33 -1.40 -18.96
C GLU A 13 -15.06 -1.26 -18.11
N TYR A 14 -14.25 -0.22 -18.36
CA TYR A 14 -13.11 0.12 -17.51
C TYR A 14 -13.55 0.35 -16.05
N THR A 15 -14.62 1.12 -15.84
CA THR A 15 -15.09 1.45 -14.48
C THR A 15 -15.61 0.21 -13.75
N LYS A 16 -16.39 -0.66 -14.42
CA LYS A 16 -16.87 -1.91 -13.83
C LYS A 16 -15.71 -2.85 -13.46
N LYS A 17 -14.77 -3.05 -14.39
CA LYS A 17 -13.58 -3.89 -14.15
C LYS A 17 -12.73 -3.35 -13.01
N LYS A 18 -12.55 -2.03 -12.93
CA LYS A 18 -11.83 -1.37 -11.84
C LYS A 18 -12.47 -1.64 -10.48
N GLN A 19 -13.79 -1.51 -10.36
CA GLN A 19 -14.46 -1.74 -9.07
C GLN A 19 -14.38 -3.22 -8.65
N SER A 20 -14.58 -4.14 -9.59
CA SER A 20 -14.45 -5.58 -9.32
C SER A 20 -13.03 -5.96 -8.90
N ALA A 21 -12.01 -5.41 -9.57
CA ALA A 21 -10.61 -5.62 -9.21
C ALA A 21 -10.30 -5.07 -7.82
N LEU A 22 -10.73 -3.85 -7.51
CA LEU A 22 -10.53 -3.25 -6.17
C LEU A 22 -11.17 -4.07 -5.06
N ASN A 23 -12.40 -4.55 -5.27
CA ASN A 23 -13.08 -5.40 -4.28
C ASN A 23 -12.31 -6.70 -4.03
N SER A 24 -11.76 -7.30 -5.09
CA SER A 24 -10.98 -8.54 -4.99
C SER A 24 -9.64 -8.32 -4.29
N LEU A 25 -8.90 -7.25 -4.66
CA LEU A 25 -7.62 -6.91 -4.05
C LEU A 25 -7.75 -6.57 -2.57
N ARG A 26 -8.83 -5.88 -2.16
CA ARG A 26 -9.08 -5.55 -0.74
C ARG A 26 -9.34 -6.76 0.15
N GLN A 27 -9.72 -7.89 -0.43
CA GLN A 27 -9.97 -9.13 0.31
C GLN A 27 -8.71 -10.01 0.45
N MET A 28 -7.61 -9.64 -0.19
CA MET A 28 -6.36 -10.38 -0.12
C MET A 28 -5.59 -10.05 1.16
N SER A 29 -4.93 -11.05 1.74
CA SER A 29 -3.91 -10.80 2.77
C SER A 29 -2.70 -10.08 2.18
N VAL A 30 -1.87 -9.48 3.03
CA VAL A 30 -0.63 -8.79 2.61
C VAL A 30 0.28 -9.73 1.81
N ASP A 31 0.48 -10.96 2.27
CA ASP A 31 1.31 -11.96 1.55
C ASP A 31 0.76 -12.24 0.15
N LYS A 32 -0.56 -12.40 0.01
CA LYS A 32 -1.20 -12.64 -1.28
C LYS A 32 -1.12 -11.41 -2.19
N LEU A 33 -1.21 -10.20 -1.63
CA LEU A 33 -1.01 -8.97 -2.39
C LEU A 33 0.42 -8.85 -2.91
N TYR A 34 1.39 -9.25 -2.09
CA TYR A 34 2.80 -9.26 -2.47
C TYR A 34 3.07 -10.23 -3.62
N ASP A 35 2.58 -11.47 -3.53
CA ASP A 35 2.68 -12.44 -4.62
C ASP A 35 1.97 -11.95 -5.89
N HIS A 36 0.79 -11.33 -5.74
CA HIS A 36 0.04 -10.80 -6.87
C HIS A 36 0.76 -9.64 -7.57
N ILE A 37 1.42 -8.75 -6.81
CA ILE A 37 2.22 -7.65 -7.36
C ILE A 37 3.40 -8.19 -8.17
N LYS A 38 4.11 -9.22 -7.66
CA LYS A 38 5.19 -9.89 -8.39
C LYS A 38 4.71 -10.51 -9.69
N ALA A 39 3.64 -11.30 -9.63
CA ALA A 39 3.04 -11.92 -10.81
C ALA A 39 2.58 -10.86 -11.83
N TYR A 40 2.05 -9.72 -11.37
CA TYR A 40 1.64 -8.64 -12.26
C TYR A 40 2.82 -7.92 -12.91
N LYS A 41 3.95 -7.77 -12.20
CA LYS A 41 5.22 -7.24 -12.76
C LYS A 41 5.74 -8.13 -13.88
N GLU A 42 5.79 -9.44 -13.64
CA GLU A 42 6.19 -10.45 -14.63
C GLU A 42 5.26 -10.43 -15.85
N PHE A 43 3.94 -10.33 -15.61
CA PHE A 43 2.96 -10.19 -16.68
C PHE A 43 3.19 -8.95 -17.56
N ILE A 44 3.44 -7.77 -16.97
CA ILE A 44 3.71 -6.55 -17.76
C ILE A 44 4.99 -6.70 -18.59
N LEU A 45 6.04 -7.30 -18.02
CA LEU A 45 7.29 -7.54 -18.73
C LEU A 45 7.10 -8.49 -19.90
N ALA A 46 6.40 -9.61 -19.69
CA ALA A 46 6.06 -10.55 -20.76
C ALA A 46 5.23 -9.86 -21.85
N LEU A 47 4.21 -9.08 -21.46
CA LEU A 47 3.39 -8.32 -22.40
C LEU A 47 4.22 -7.31 -23.22
N ALA A 48 5.22 -6.68 -22.60
CA ALA A 48 6.11 -5.75 -23.29
C ALA A 48 7.01 -6.47 -24.31
N MET A 49 7.49 -7.67 -23.97
CA MET A 49 8.31 -8.48 -24.86
C MET A 49 7.50 -9.04 -26.04
N ASP A 50 6.29 -9.54 -25.79
CA ASP A 50 5.42 -10.13 -26.80
C ASP A 50 4.93 -9.11 -27.85
N HIS A 51 4.93 -7.82 -27.50
CA HIS A 51 4.42 -6.73 -28.32
C HIS A 51 5.43 -5.60 -28.53
N GLU A 52 6.72 -5.91 -28.48
CA GLU A 52 7.80 -4.91 -28.54
C GLU A 52 7.66 -3.98 -29.77
N GLN A 53 7.40 -4.56 -30.95
CA GLN A 53 7.29 -3.79 -32.18
C GLN A 53 6.07 -2.87 -32.19
N GLU A 54 4.90 -3.35 -31.74
CA GLU A 54 3.68 -2.55 -31.64
C GLU A 54 3.79 -1.45 -30.58
N ILE A 55 4.56 -1.67 -29.52
CA ILE A 55 4.85 -0.68 -28.50
C ILE A 55 5.68 0.46 -29.09
N ILE A 56 6.72 0.13 -29.86
CA ILE A 56 7.59 1.11 -30.53
C ILE A 56 6.78 1.89 -31.57
N ASP A 57 6.07 1.18 -32.45
CA ASP A 57 5.30 1.79 -33.53
C ASP A 57 4.13 2.65 -33.00
N GLY A 58 3.53 2.21 -31.88
CA GLY A 58 2.46 2.90 -31.17
C GLY A 58 2.93 4.00 -30.21
N LYS A 59 4.25 4.18 -30.02
CA LYS A 59 4.85 5.13 -29.05
C LYS A 59 4.35 4.94 -27.61
N LEU A 60 4.19 3.67 -27.20
CA LEU A 60 3.63 3.28 -25.91
C LEU A 60 4.68 3.04 -24.82
N GLU A 61 5.98 3.23 -25.11
CA GLU A 61 7.09 2.92 -24.22
C GLU A 61 6.94 3.62 -22.86
N LYS A 62 6.64 4.92 -22.89
CA LYS A 62 6.45 5.72 -21.67
C LYS A 62 5.29 5.22 -20.80
N MET A 63 4.27 4.61 -21.41
CA MET A 63 3.14 4.05 -20.67
C MET A 63 3.56 2.77 -19.93
N PHE A 64 4.31 1.88 -20.60
CA PHE A 64 4.85 0.67 -19.99
C PHE A 64 5.88 0.99 -18.89
N GLU A 65 6.81 1.91 -19.15
CA GLU A 65 7.77 2.39 -18.14
C GLU A 65 7.07 2.95 -16.90
N LYS A 66 6.02 3.76 -17.10
CA LYS A 66 5.24 4.30 -15.99
C LYS A 66 4.57 3.18 -15.19
N GLN A 67 3.98 2.19 -15.85
CA GLN A 67 3.34 1.08 -15.15
C GLN A 67 4.36 0.25 -14.37
N LEU A 68 5.50 -0.11 -14.97
CA LEU A 68 6.56 -0.87 -14.31
C LEU A 68 7.10 -0.14 -13.07
N ARG A 69 7.36 1.17 -13.17
CA ARG A 69 7.76 1.98 -12.01
C ARG A 69 6.71 1.97 -10.91
N GLN A 70 5.43 2.12 -11.25
CA GLN A 70 4.35 2.10 -10.25
C GLN A 70 4.24 0.74 -9.54
N VAL A 71 4.46 -0.36 -10.27
CA VAL A 71 4.48 -1.71 -9.70
C VAL A 71 5.69 -1.90 -8.79
N ASP A 72 6.85 -1.39 -9.18
CA ASP A 72 8.07 -1.43 -8.36
C ASP A 72 7.94 -0.59 -7.07
N GLU A 73 7.30 0.57 -7.14
CA GLU A 73 6.98 1.39 -5.95
C GLU A 73 6.05 0.64 -4.99
N LEU A 74 5.06 -0.11 -5.50
CA LEU A 74 4.16 -0.93 -4.68
C LEU A 74 4.90 -2.10 -4.02
N GLU A 75 5.78 -2.78 -4.75
CA GLU A 75 6.61 -3.87 -4.22
C GLU A 75 7.50 -3.37 -3.08
N ASN A 76 8.18 -2.23 -3.29
CA ASN A 76 9.01 -1.59 -2.25
C ASN A 76 8.19 -1.12 -1.04
N PHE A 77 6.97 -0.64 -1.25
CA PHE A 77 6.10 -0.23 -0.16
C PHE A 77 5.67 -1.42 0.70
N LEU A 78 5.33 -2.56 0.09
CA LEU A 78 4.99 -3.77 0.84
C LEU A 78 6.19 -4.33 1.62
N ASP A 79 7.38 -4.31 1.02
CA ASP A 79 8.61 -4.81 1.64
C ASP A 79 9.08 -3.92 2.82
N LYS A 80 9.27 -2.62 2.54
CA LYS A 80 9.91 -1.68 3.49
C LYS A 80 8.93 -0.75 4.16
N GLY A 81 7.91 -0.29 3.42
CA GLY A 81 6.93 0.69 3.92
C GLY A 81 6.13 0.15 5.09
N ILE A 82 5.62 -1.07 4.98
CA ILE A 82 4.89 -1.74 6.07
C ILE A 82 5.80 -1.93 7.29
N THR A 83 7.01 -2.43 7.08
CA THR A 83 7.99 -2.68 8.14
C THR A 83 8.34 -1.39 8.90
N ASN A 84 8.61 -0.31 8.17
CA ASN A 84 8.91 1.00 8.76
C ASN A 84 7.71 1.56 9.53
N ALA A 85 6.49 1.43 8.99
CA ALA A 85 5.27 1.89 9.66
C ALA A 85 5.02 1.11 10.97
N LEU A 86 5.20 -0.21 10.94
CA LEU A 86 5.06 -1.05 12.14
C LEU A 86 6.10 -0.69 13.20
N SER A 87 7.36 -0.48 12.81
CA SER A 87 8.41 -0.06 13.74
C SER A 87 8.06 1.23 14.47
N ASN A 88 7.47 2.22 13.78
CA ASN A 88 7.07 3.48 14.42
C ASN A 88 5.94 3.24 15.45
N ILE A 89 4.96 2.40 15.11
CA ILE A 89 3.87 2.05 16.03
C ILE A 89 4.41 1.38 17.30
N MET A 90 5.37 0.45 17.14
CA MET A 90 6.00 -0.22 18.27
C MET A 90 6.78 0.76 19.17
N LEU A 91 7.51 1.72 18.58
CA LEU A 91 8.20 2.75 19.35
C LEU A 91 7.23 3.67 20.08
N ASP A 92 6.12 4.05 19.44
CA ASP A 92 5.07 4.84 20.07
C ASP A 92 4.47 4.11 21.28
N GLU A 93 4.27 2.79 21.19
CA GLU A 93 3.82 1.95 22.31
C GLU A 93 4.81 1.99 23.48
N GLU A 94 6.11 1.88 23.23
CA GLU A 94 7.14 1.96 24.27
C GLU A 94 7.12 3.33 25.00
N ILE A 95 6.91 4.41 24.25
CA ILE A 95 6.75 5.75 24.80
C ILE A 95 5.50 5.82 25.67
N MET A 96 4.36 5.29 25.20
CA MET A 96 3.12 5.25 25.99
C MET A 96 3.33 4.50 27.30
N MET A 97 4.01 3.35 27.28
CA MET A 97 4.30 2.57 28.48
C MET A 97 5.16 3.35 29.47
N HIS A 98 6.21 4.04 28.99
CA HIS A 98 7.03 4.92 29.84
C HIS A 98 6.21 6.05 30.48
N LEU A 99 5.31 6.68 29.73
CA LEU A 99 4.45 7.74 30.24
C LEU A 99 3.47 7.21 31.29
N ILE A 100 2.89 6.03 31.08
CA ILE A 100 2.01 5.37 32.06
C ILE A 100 2.77 5.06 33.35
N GLU A 101 3.98 4.50 33.25
CA GLU A 101 4.81 4.19 34.42
C GLU A 101 5.21 5.44 35.20
N LYS A 102 5.54 6.53 34.48
CA LYS A 102 5.82 7.83 35.11
C LYS A 102 4.62 8.32 35.92
N VAL A 103 3.42 8.32 35.33
CA VAL A 103 2.19 8.73 36.03
C VAL A 103 1.95 7.87 37.27
N LYS A 104 2.13 6.54 37.18
CA LYS A 104 2.01 5.64 38.34
C LYS A 104 2.99 6.01 39.45
N LYS A 105 4.27 6.27 39.13
CA LYS A 105 5.28 6.68 40.11
C LYS A 105 4.92 8.01 40.77
N ASP A 106 4.50 9.00 39.98
CA ASP A 106 4.12 10.33 40.49
C ASP A 106 2.89 10.25 41.41
N GLN A 107 1.90 9.39 41.10
CA GLN A 107 0.77 9.12 41.99
C GLN A 107 1.20 8.43 43.29
N THR A 108 2.18 7.54 43.23
CA THR A 108 2.70 6.84 44.43
C THR A 108 3.48 7.79 45.34
N LEU A 109 4.21 8.76 44.76
CA LEU A 109 4.90 9.82 45.49
C LEU A 109 3.94 10.86 46.05
N GLY A 110 2.90 11.25 45.30
CA GLY A 110 1.84 12.14 45.78
C GLY A 110 1.05 11.57 46.95
N ALA A 111 0.78 10.26 46.94
CA ALA A 111 0.12 9.56 48.05
C ALA A 111 1.00 9.51 49.33
N TYR A 112 2.33 9.54 49.20
CA TYR A 112 3.25 9.58 50.33
C TYR A 112 3.36 10.96 50.99
N CYS A 113 2.95 12.03 50.31
CA CYS A 113 2.95 13.40 50.86
C CYS A 113 1.68 13.75 51.65
N GLU A 114 0.61 12.95 51.59
CA GLU A 114 -0.63 13.19 52.35
C GLU A 114 -0.68 12.47 53.70
N THR A 115 0.30 11.63 54.04
CA THR A 115 0.34 10.89 55.30
C THR A 115 1.65 11.10 56.06
N SER A 116 1.81 12.26 56.68
CA SER A 116 2.39 12.40 58.03
C SER A 116 2.46 13.87 58.45
N PHE A 117 1.43 14.33 59.16
CA PHE A 117 1.57 15.33 60.21
C PHE A 117 0.66 14.89 61.36
N GLU A 118 1.20 14.01 62.22
CA GLU A 118 0.84 13.99 63.65
C GLU A 118 1.85 14.88 64.39
#